data_AF-A0A241WIW3-F1
#
_entry.id   AF-A0A241WIW3-F1
#
_cell.length_a   1.000
_cell.length_b   1.000
_cell.length_c   1.000
_cell.angle_alpha   90.00
_cell.angle_beta   90.00
_cell.angle_gamma   90.00
#
_symmetry.space_group_name_H-M   'P 1'
#
loop_
_entity.id
_entity.type
_entity.pdbx_description
1 polymer ?
#
loop_
_entity_poly.entity_id
_entity_poly.type
_entity_poly.pdbx_seq_one_letter_code
_entity_poly.pdbx_strand_id
1 'polypeptide(L)'
;MLQKTLIAMMCSLSLVACGGGGGGSSLSGSADGGQVTTPASDLEKAKQLVKTTNAIVSYYDGFQNIADQYKVPTQVINDTSPDLSRATEMVTLLSELALEDAHGQSKQYSSTDLEKLLEDYAISRKSFVNYDLKNNTLSIEVSAGSVKVNGSADVGYWDGFKTSTNWQFNNPAWLKDKNNFIYNDQTHINVTNMVIEAPFIASQSTYNFKVANGGVIEIVNSAAQKAKFSFTADSTASMVYATADTMENREGIPDQATLKLQGLVFESMDVKVALSELSFVAKKVQFNKGVETLEQLIPSELVLKGLVGYQQESLNLEAKFNLNNDLSKAIDVSAGQETSTNFINANLNVKLSGNLKGANAAPTPFSIDIAAKRAEFTKGTATVAVVVDKNALDIELTANDLDLDQQHQIIAGVIKHKNGASLEIADINKFTSSAIKVAGQSYGAITKNSSGQYVVKFTDDTITYIAP
;
A
#
# COMPACT_ATOMS: atom_id res chain seq x y z
N MET A 1 -8.82 14.04 0.78
CA MET A 1 -8.97 13.00 1.82
C MET A 1 -8.42 11.64 1.39
N LEU A 2 -8.52 11.24 0.11
CA LEU A 2 -7.88 10.01 -0.41
C LEU A 2 -6.38 9.93 -0.02
N GLN A 3 -5.65 11.03 -0.11
CA GLN A 3 -4.24 11.14 0.33
C GLN A 3 -4.08 10.95 1.85
N LYS A 4 -5.02 11.44 2.67
CA LYS A 4 -5.02 11.22 4.14
C LYS A 4 -5.43 9.80 4.53
N THR A 5 -6.30 9.15 3.74
CA THR A 5 -6.68 7.74 3.90
C THR A 5 -5.56 6.81 3.42
N LEU A 6 -4.85 7.17 2.33
CA LEU A 6 -3.66 6.48 1.85
C LEU A 6 -2.51 6.64 2.84
N ILE A 7 -2.33 7.83 3.43
CA ILE A 7 -1.39 8.08 4.54
C ILE A 7 -1.82 7.31 5.79
N ALA A 8 -3.11 7.23 6.15
CA ALA A 8 -3.57 6.39 7.26
C ALA A 8 -3.34 4.89 6.99
N MET A 9 -3.44 4.46 5.73
CA MET A 9 -3.13 3.10 5.27
C MET A 9 -1.62 2.83 5.32
N MET A 10 -0.80 3.79 4.86
CA MET A 10 0.67 3.74 4.96
C MET A 10 1.12 3.77 6.43
N CYS A 11 0.45 4.55 7.28
CA CYS A 11 0.66 4.59 8.73
C CYS A 11 0.31 3.26 9.41
N SER A 12 -0.71 2.55 8.90
CA SER A 12 -1.05 1.19 9.35
C SER A 12 -0.10 0.11 8.82
N LEU A 13 0.56 0.35 7.68
CA LEU A 13 1.62 -0.50 7.12
C LEU A 13 2.97 -0.26 7.80
N SER A 14 3.20 0.93 8.37
CA SER A 14 4.41 1.28 9.13
C SER A 14 4.40 0.81 10.59
N LEU A 15 3.48 -0.07 11.00
CA LEU A 15 3.45 -0.66 12.35
C LEU A 15 4.50 -1.75 12.60
N VAL A 16 5.48 -1.93 11.72
CA VAL A 16 6.61 -2.85 11.95
C VAL A 16 7.94 -2.20 11.59
N ALA A 17 8.34 -1.13 12.29
CA ALA A 17 9.73 -0.67 12.31
C ALA A 17 10.00 0.40 13.38
N CYS A 18 10.54 -0.01 14.53
CA CYS A 18 11.55 0.69 15.36
C CYS A 18 11.71 -0.16 16.63
N GLY A 19 12.82 -0.84 16.95
CA GLY A 19 14.24 -0.44 16.97
C GLY A 19 14.64 -0.28 18.46
N GLY A 20 15.74 -0.81 19.02
CA GLY A 20 16.88 -1.61 18.59
C GLY A 20 17.79 -1.82 19.81
N GLY A 21 18.91 -2.55 19.68
CA GLY A 21 19.98 -2.56 20.70
C GLY A 21 20.83 -3.83 20.72
N GLY A 22 22.02 -3.78 20.12
CA GLY A 22 22.88 -4.95 19.85
C GLY A 22 23.72 -5.47 21.03
N GLY A 23 24.51 -6.51 20.73
CA GLY A 23 25.56 -7.04 21.60
C GLY A 23 25.95 -8.48 21.25
N GLY A 24 26.97 -8.67 20.42
CA GLY A 24 27.32 -9.97 19.84
C GLY A 24 27.94 -11.01 20.78
N SER A 25 27.95 -12.26 20.32
CA SER A 25 29.10 -13.18 20.40
C SER A 25 28.83 -14.47 19.64
N SER A 26 29.87 -14.94 18.96
CA SER A 26 30.00 -16.17 18.19
C SER A 26 29.69 -17.43 19.01
N LEU A 27 29.08 -18.45 18.39
CA LEU A 27 29.33 -19.86 18.69
C LEU A 27 28.87 -20.79 17.54
N SER A 28 29.80 -21.63 17.11
CA SER A 28 29.67 -22.69 16.10
C SER A 28 28.91 -23.91 16.64
N GLY A 29 28.04 -24.53 15.83
CA GLY A 29 27.44 -25.82 16.18
C GLY A 29 26.53 -26.42 15.09
N SER A 30 27.06 -27.45 14.43
CA SER A 30 26.49 -28.47 13.54
C SER A 30 25.01 -28.44 13.13
N ALA A 31 24.83 -28.51 11.81
CA ALA A 31 23.58 -28.86 11.13
C ALA A 31 23.17 -30.31 11.43
N ASP A 32 21.89 -30.53 11.76
CA ASP A 32 21.29 -31.85 11.64
C ASP A 32 19.84 -31.75 11.10
N GLY A 33 19.54 -32.64 10.15
CA GLY A 33 18.41 -32.56 9.24
C GLY A 33 17.05 -32.76 9.92
N GLY A 34 16.16 -31.79 9.77
CA GLY A 34 14.81 -31.83 10.30
C GLY A 34 13.91 -32.85 9.59
N GLN A 35 13.85 -34.08 10.11
CA GLN A 35 12.65 -34.92 10.04
C GLN A 35 11.75 -34.57 11.23
N VAL A 36 10.53 -34.13 10.96
CA VAL A 36 9.49 -33.91 11.98
C VAL A 36 8.93 -35.27 12.38
N THR A 37 9.50 -35.90 13.40
CA THR A 37 8.91 -37.07 14.07
C THR A 37 7.69 -36.63 14.89
N THR A 38 6.60 -37.39 14.83
CA THR A 38 5.43 -37.16 15.69
C THR A 38 5.86 -37.29 17.15
N PRO A 39 5.67 -36.26 18.00
CA PRO A 39 6.19 -36.30 19.37
C PRO A 39 5.57 -37.44 20.19
N ALA A 40 6.41 -38.17 20.92
CA ALA A 40 6.01 -39.36 21.67
C ALA A 40 5.24 -39.05 22.97
N SER A 41 5.34 -37.81 23.48
CA SER A 41 4.68 -37.37 24.73
C SER A 41 4.35 -35.88 24.70
N ASP A 42 3.53 -35.42 25.64
CA ASP A 42 3.19 -33.99 25.77
C ASP A 42 4.41 -33.14 26.21
N LEU A 43 5.32 -33.69 27.02
CA LEU A 43 6.59 -33.02 27.32
C LEU A 43 7.43 -32.80 26.05
N GLU A 44 7.49 -33.79 25.16
CA GLU A 44 8.21 -33.65 23.88
C GLU A 44 7.49 -32.68 22.93
N LYS A 45 6.16 -32.56 22.99
CA LYS A 45 5.44 -31.50 22.27
C LYS A 45 5.82 -30.11 22.76
N ALA A 46 5.94 -29.93 24.09
CA ALA A 46 6.37 -28.66 24.69
C ALA A 46 7.81 -28.30 24.32
N LYS A 47 8.73 -29.27 24.34
CA LYS A 47 10.11 -29.07 23.87
C LYS A 47 10.18 -28.72 22.38
N GLN A 48 9.34 -29.37 21.56
CA GLN A 48 9.27 -29.09 20.14
C GLN A 48 8.83 -27.65 19.84
N LEU A 49 7.91 -27.05 20.63
CA LEU A 49 7.56 -25.63 20.48
C LEU A 49 8.80 -24.74 20.59
N VAL A 50 9.62 -24.93 21.64
CA VAL A 50 10.84 -24.14 21.86
C VAL A 50 11.89 -24.39 20.77
N LYS A 51 12.04 -25.66 20.34
CA LYS A 51 12.94 -26.02 19.24
C LYS A 51 12.54 -25.33 17.93
N THR A 52 11.25 -25.36 17.57
CA THR A 52 10.71 -24.69 16.39
C THR A 52 10.92 -23.17 16.47
N THR A 53 10.67 -22.56 17.64
CA THR A 53 10.95 -21.12 17.86
C THR A 53 12.42 -20.78 17.63
N ASN A 54 13.34 -21.53 18.23
CA ASN A 54 14.78 -21.31 18.03
C ASN A 54 15.21 -21.48 16.58
N ALA A 55 14.63 -22.45 15.87
CA ALA A 55 14.91 -22.68 14.47
C ALA A 55 14.40 -21.54 13.57
N ILE A 56 13.33 -20.83 13.94
CA ILE A 56 12.86 -19.64 13.21
C ILE A 56 13.71 -18.42 13.59
N VAL A 57 13.98 -18.20 14.88
CA VAL A 57 14.78 -17.07 15.39
C VAL A 57 16.23 -17.13 14.91
N SER A 58 16.79 -18.31 14.63
CA SER A 58 18.14 -18.41 14.04
C SER A 58 18.25 -17.76 12.65
N TYR A 59 17.12 -17.50 11.96
CA TYR A 59 17.07 -16.73 10.72
C TYR A 59 16.79 -15.23 10.95
N TYR A 60 16.86 -14.73 12.20
CA TYR A 60 16.64 -13.32 12.53
C TYR A 60 17.50 -12.39 11.67
N ASP A 61 18.80 -12.67 11.52
CA ASP A 61 19.68 -11.89 10.66
C ASP A 61 19.20 -11.87 9.20
N GLY A 62 18.57 -12.95 8.72
CA GLY A 62 17.96 -13.01 7.40
C GLY A 62 16.73 -12.09 7.29
N PHE A 63 15.86 -12.08 8.30
CA PHE A 63 14.72 -11.15 8.33
C PHE A 63 15.17 -9.69 8.43
N GLN A 64 16.17 -9.42 9.27
CA GLN A 64 16.77 -8.11 9.42
C GLN A 64 17.43 -7.65 8.12
N ASN A 65 18.13 -8.56 7.41
CA ASN A 65 18.71 -8.28 6.11
C ASN A 65 17.63 -7.93 5.08
N ILE A 66 16.52 -8.69 4.99
CA ILE A 66 15.40 -8.30 4.13
C ILE A 66 14.87 -6.90 4.50
N ALA A 67 14.64 -6.63 5.79
CA ALA A 67 14.17 -5.32 6.22
C ALA A 67 15.15 -4.20 5.82
N ASP A 68 16.46 -4.41 5.95
CA ASP A 68 17.49 -3.44 5.58
C ASP A 68 17.65 -3.30 4.06
N GLN A 69 17.60 -4.40 3.32
CA GLN A 69 17.77 -4.45 1.87
C GLN A 69 16.61 -3.78 1.15
N TYR A 70 15.38 -3.88 1.66
CA TYR A 70 14.20 -3.25 1.06
C TYR A 70 14.01 -1.77 1.46
N LYS A 71 14.87 -1.21 2.33
CA LYS A 71 14.94 0.25 2.55
C LYS A 71 15.34 1.00 1.28
N VAL A 72 16.32 0.48 0.54
CA VAL A 72 16.80 1.11 -0.71
C VAL A 72 15.70 1.14 -1.78
N PRO A 73 15.03 0.02 -2.12
CA PRO A 73 13.83 0.04 -2.95
C PRO A 73 12.78 1.06 -2.53
N THR A 74 12.48 1.14 -1.24
CA THR A 74 11.51 2.11 -0.70
C THR A 74 11.97 3.55 -0.97
N GLN A 75 13.26 3.86 -0.75
CA GLN A 75 13.81 5.17 -1.03
C GLN A 75 13.76 5.50 -2.53
N VAL A 76 14.16 4.58 -3.40
CA VAL A 76 14.12 4.76 -4.87
C VAL A 76 12.68 5.03 -5.35
N ILE A 77 11.70 4.29 -4.82
CA ILE A 77 10.28 4.54 -5.11
C ILE A 77 9.89 5.93 -4.62
N ASN A 78 10.23 6.31 -3.39
CA ASN A 78 9.89 7.63 -2.84
C ASN A 78 10.55 8.79 -3.60
N ASP A 79 11.77 8.61 -4.10
CA ASP A 79 12.53 9.64 -4.80
C ASP A 79 12.00 9.90 -6.22
N THR A 80 11.44 8.88 -6.87
CA THR A 80 11.06 8.95 -8.29
C THR A 80 9.55 8.88 -8.55
N SER A 81 8.77 8.34 -7.63
CA SER A 81 7.31 8.27 -7.76
C SER A 81 6.61 9.64 -7.78
N PRO A 82 7.06 10.70 -7.08
CA PRO A 82 6.42 12.02 -7.18
C PRO A 82 6.49 12.59 -8.59
N ASP A 83 7.65 12.52 -9.25
CA ASP A 83 7.81 13.00 -10.64
C ASP A 83 6.98 12.18 -11.61
N LEU A 84 6.95 10.86 -11.42
CA LEU A 84 6.14 9.97 -12.23
C LEU A 84 4.63 10.19 -12.01
N SER A 85 4.21 10.54 -10.79
CA SER A 85 2.83 10.97 -10.48
C SER A 85 2.50 12.26 -11.22
N ARG A 86 3.34 13.29 -11.11
CA ARG A 86 3.16 14.57 -11.79
C ARG A 86 3.12 14.41 -13.32
N ALA A 87 3.96 13.53 -13.87
CA ALA A 87 3.92 13.19 -15.29
C ALA A 87 2.62 12.50 -15.71
N THR A 88 2.13 11.55 -14.91
CA THR A 88 0.85 10.86 -15.14
C THR A 88 -0.32 11.84 -15.04
N GLU A 89 -0.30 12.75 -14.07
CA GLU A 89 -1.29 13.83 -13.89
C GLU A 89 -1.32 14.77 -15.10
N MET A 90 -0.16 15.19 -15.61
CA MET A 90 -0.07 16.00 -16.81
C MET A 90 -0.65 15.29 -18.04
N VAL A 91 -0.27 14.03 -18.28
CA VAL A 91 -0.78 13.23 -19.41
C VAL A 91 -2.30 13.06 -19.30
N THR A 92 -2.81 12.84 -18.10
CA THR A 92 -4.24 12.71 -17.84
C THR A 92 -4.97 14.03 -18.10
N LEU A 93 -4.47 15.16 -17.60
CA LEU A 93 -5.05 16.48 -17.83
C LEU A 93 -5.08 16.81 -19.33
N LEU A 94 -3.96 16.64 -20.04
CA LEU A 94 -3.92 16.90 -21.48
C LEU A 94 -4.91 16.03 -22.26
N SER A 95 -5.08 14.78 -21.84
CA SER A 95 -6.07 13.87 -22.42
C SER A 95 -7.51 14.34 -22.17
N GLU A 96 -7.81 14.81 -20.95
CA GLU A 96 -9.11 15.38 -20.57
C GLU A 96 -9.43 16.63 -21.39
N LEU A 97 -8.47 17.56 -21.51
CA LEU A 97 -8.65 18.80 -22.28
C LEU A 97 -8.84 18.53 -23.78
N ALA A 98 -8.04 17.64 -24.36
CA ALA A 98 -8.18 17.25 -25.76
C ALA A 98 -9.54 16.58 -26.02
N LEU A 99 -10.00 15.74 -25.09
CA LEU A 99 -11.31 15.11 -25.17
C LEU A 99 -12.44 16.14 -25.10
N GLU A 100 -12.38 17.06 -24.14
CA GLU A 100 -13.39 18.12 -23.96
C GLU A 100 -13.50 18.97 -25.22
N ASP A 101 -12.37 19.45 -25.76
CA ASP A 101 -12.32 20.24 -26.99
C ASP A 101 -12.75 19.46 -28.25
N ALA A 102 -12.58 18.14 -28.26
CA ALA A 102 -13.01 17.32 -29.39
C ALA A 102 -14.54 17.19 -29.48
N HIS A 103 -15.27 17.45 -28.39
CA HIS A 103 -16.74 17.39 -28.33
C HIS A 103 -17.32 16.08 -28.93
N GLY A 104 -16.66 14.95 -28.62
CA GLY A 104 -17.06 13.62 -29.12
C GLY A 104 -16.65 13.30 -30.56
N GLN A 105 -15.95 14.21 -31.25
CA GLN A 105 -15.43 13.99 -32.61
C GLN A 105 -14.03 13.37 -32.58
N SER A 106 -13.64 12.74 -33.69
CA SER A 106 -12.26 12.29 -33.84
C SER A 106 -11.37 13.46 -34.25
N LYS A 107 -10.29 13.70 -33.50
CA LYS A 107 -9.39 14.84 -33.72
C LYS A 107 -7.97 14.51 -33.28
N GLN A 108 -6.99 15.06 -33.98
CA GLN A 108 -5.58 15.01 -33.60
C GLN A 108 -5.14 16.38 -33.07
N TYR A 109 -4.36 16.34 -32.00
CA TYR A 109 -3.79 17.48 -31.32
C TYR A 109 -2.27 17.40 -31.40
N SER A 110 -1.66 18.44 -31.98
CA SER A 110 -0.21 18.64 -31.98
C SER A 110 0.25 19.23 -30.65
N SER A 111 1.57 19.27 -30.42
CA SER A 111 2.15 19.88 -29.21
C SER A 111 1.71 21.34 -29.01
N THR A 112 1.60 22.12 -30.09
CA THR A 112 1.10 23.50 -30.07
C THR A 112 -0.37 23.57 -29.65
N ASP A 113 -1.20 22.64 -30.13
CA ASP A 113 -2.62 22.61 -29.76
C ASP A 113 -2.77 22.28 -28.27
N LEU A 114 -1.97 21.35 -27.75
CA LEU A 114 -1.97 20.96 -26.35
C LEU A 114 -1.53 22.09 -25.41
N GLU A 115 -0.50 22.85 -25.79
CA GLU A 115 -0.08 24.04 -25.03
C GLU A 115 -1.18 25.10 -24.99
N LYS A 116 -1.87 25.32 -26.11
CA LYS A 116 -3.01 26.24 -26.15
C LYS A 116 -4.17 25.78 -25.26
N LEU A 117 -4.50 24.49 -25.28
CA LEU A 117 -5.55 23.93 -24.40
C LEU A 117 -5.23 24.14 -22.92
N LEU A 118 -3.96 23.97 -22.50
CA LEU A 118 -3.53 24.25 -21.13
C LEU A 118 -3.70 25.73 -20.75
N GLU A 119 -3.34 26.65 -21.65
CA GLU A 119 -3.52 28.08 -21.43
C GLU A 119 -5.00 28.47 -21.32
N ASP A 120 -5.83 27.93 -22.21
CA ASP A 120 -7.26 28.25 -22.23
C ASP A 120 -7.97 27.66 -21.00
N TYR A 121 -7.56 26.48 -20.53
CA TYR A 121 -7.99 25.91 -19.25
C TYR A 121 -7.60 26.77 -18.04
N ALA A 122 -6.38 27.30 -18.02
CA ALA A 122 -5.93 28.20 -16.97
C ALA A 122 -6.81 29.47 -16.91
N ILE A 123 -7.13 30.05 -18.06
CA ILE A 123 -8.02 31.22 -18.13
C ILE A 123 -9.44 30.89 -17.66
N SER A 124 -10.03 29.79 -18.15
CA SER A 124 -11.42 29.44 -17.85
C SER A 124 -11.62 29.21 -16.34
N ARG A 125 -10.62 28.64 -15.67
CA ARG A 125 -10.63 28.42 -14.22
C ARG A 125 -10.08 29.58 -13.39
N LYS A 126 -9.66 30.69 -14.02
CA LYS A 126 -8.96 31.80 -13.35
C LYS A 126 -7.78 31.31 -12.50
N SER A 127 -7.04 30.35 -13.05
CA SER A 127 -5.91 29.67 -12.43
C SER A 127 -4.65 29.87 -13.27
N PHE A 128 -3.48 29.53 -12.73
CA PHE A 128 -2.20 29.56 -13.45
C PHE A 128 -1.98 28.29 -14.29
N VAL A 129 -1.06 28.39 -15.24
CA VAL A 129 -0.63 27.24 -16.06
C VAL A 129 0.29 26.35 -15.22
N ASN A 130 -0.17 25.15 -14.88
CA ASN A 130 0.53 24.24 -13.96
C ASN A 130 1.82 23.64 -14.53
N TYR A 131 1.98 23.63 -15.86
CA TYR A 131 3.07 22.94 -16.55
C TYR A 131 3.74 23.86 -17.58
N ASP A 132 5.06 24.01 -17.50
CA ASP A 132 5.87 24.65 -18.54
C ASP A 132 6.44 23.57 -19.46
N LEU A 133 5.77 23.32 -20.58
CA LEU A 133 6.20 22.36 -21.60
C LEU A 133 7.26 22.99 -22.51
N LYS A 134 8.39 22.30 -22.68
CA LYS A 134 9.50 22.63 -23.59
C LYS A 134 9.88 21.42 -24.42
N ASN A 135 10.48 21.64 -25.59
CA ASN A 135 10.87 20.58 -26.52
C ASN A 135 9.74 19.56 -26.75
N ASN A 136 8.51 20.07 -26.79
CA ASN A 136 7.29 19.29 -26.71
C ASN A 136 6.97 18.65 -28.07
N THR A 137 6.89 17.32 -28.06
CA THR A 137 6.49 16.47 -29.18
C THR A 137 5.28 15.60 -28.83
N LEU A 138 4.63 15.87 -27.69
CA LEU A 138 3.41 15.18 -27.31
C LEU A 138 2.34 15.38 -28.39
N SER A 139 1.65 14.29 -28.69
CA SER A 139 0.53 14.24 -29.61
C SER A 139 -0.60 13.43 -28.98
N ILE A 140 -1.82 13.93 -29.14
CA ILE A 140 -3.02 13.25 -28.66
C ILE A 140 -3.97 13.02 -29.82
N GLU A 141 -4.38 11.77 -29.99
CA GLU A 141 -5.43 11.37 -30.93
C GLU A 141 -6.68 11.00 -30.13
N VAL A 142 -7.75 11.74 -30.35
CA VAL A 142 -9.07 11.49 -29.78
C VAL A 142 -9.92 10.79 -30.83
N SER A 143 -10.64 9.76 -30.42
CA SER A 143 -11.70 9.11 -31.18
C SER A 143 -12.96 8.95 -30.30
N ALA A 144 -14.07 8.48 -30.88
CA ALA A 144 -15.37 8.42 -30.21
C ALA A 144 -15.40 7.63 -28.87
N GLY A 145 -14.40 6.78 -28.60
CA GLY A 145 -14.32 6.00 -27.37
C GLY A 145 -12.91 5.84 -26.82
N SER A 146 -11.92 6.55 -27.34
CA SER A 146 -10.54 6.43 -26.88
C SER A 146 -9.71 7.69 -27.07
N VAL A 147 -8.70 7.84 -26.22
CA VAL A 147 -7.66 8.84 -26.29
C VAL A 147 -6.32 8.10 -26.35
N LYS A 148 -5.50 8.41 -27.35
CA LYS A 148 -4.16 7.85 -27.51
C LYS A 148 -3.11 8.95 -27.39
N VAL A 149 -2.11 8.75 -26.55
CA VAL A 149 -1.04 9.71 -26.27
C VAL A 149 0.32 9.11 -26.63
N ASN A 150 1.13 9.89 -27.35
CA ASN A 150 2.53 9.56 -27.68
C ASN A 150 3.40 10.82 -27.69
N GLY A 151 4.71 10.63 -27.54
CA GLY A 151 5.72 11.67 -27.69
C GLY A 151 6.41 12.01 -26.37
N SER A 152 7.12 13.13 -26.34
CA SER A 152 7.92 13.54 -25.19
C SER A 152 7.82 15.03 -24.93
N ALA A 153 8.14 15.45 -23.71
CA ALA A 153 8.31 16.86 -23.36
C ALA A 153 9.28 17.01 -22.19
N ASP A 154 9.99 18.13 -22.16
CA ASP A 154 10.65 18.61 -20.96
C ASP A 154 9.65 19.48 -20.18
N VAL A 155 9.40 19.13 -18.92
CA VAL A 155 8.32 19.74 -18.14
C VAL A 155 8.87 20.37 -16.89
N GLY A 156 8.66 21.68 -16.75
CA GLY A 156 8.78 22.37 -15.46
C GLY A 156 7.44 22.35 -14.73
N TYR A 157 7.45 21.97 -13.46
CA TYR A 157 6.25 21.97 -12.62
C TYR A 157 6.11 23.29 -11.89
N TRP A 158 4.91 23.85 -11.87
CA TRP A 158 4.65 25.09 -11.15
C TRP A 158 4.98 24.93 -9.66
N ASP A 159 5.75 25.89 -9.12
CA ASP A 159 6.23 25.88 -7.72
C ASP A 159 5.95 27.22 -7.01
N GLY A 160 5.41 28.21 -7.71
CA GLY A 160 5.02 29.47 -7.09
C GLY A 160 4.94 30.65 -8.05
N PHE A 161 4.71 31.83 -7.49
CA PHE A 161 4.71 33.09 -8.21
C PHE A 161 6.06 33.79 -8.06
N LYS A 162 6.58 34.40 -9.14
CA LYS A 162 7.83 35.16 -9.12
C LYS A 162 7.73 36.49 -8.38
N THR A 163 6.52 37.04 -8.19
CA THR A 163 6.30 38.31 -7.47
C THR A 163 5.25 38.15 -6.36
N SER A 164 5.46 38.83 -5.24
CA SER A 164 4.72 38.60 -4.00
C SER A 164 3.47 39.48 -3.79
N THR A 165 3.16 40.45 -4.66
CA THR A 165 2.13 41.47 -4.31
C THR A 165 1.15 41.94 -5.38
N ASN A 166 1.23 41.52 -6.64
CA ASN A 166 0.34 42.02 -7.71
C ASN A 166 -0.26 40.90 -8.59
N TRP A 167 -0.89 39.89 -7.99
CA TRP A 167 -1.52 38.81 -8.74
C TRP A 167 -2.79 39.28 -9.47
N GLN A 168 -2.93 38.91 -10.74
CA GLN A 168 -4.05 39.37 -11.58
C GLN A 168 -4.83 38.17 -12.15
N PHE A 169 -5.50 37.41 -11.29
CA PHE A 169 -6.31 36.24 -11.70
C PHE A 169 -7.47 36.57 -12.66
N ASN A 170 -7.86 37.84 -12.77
CA ASN A 170 -8.88 38.30 -13.73
C ASN A 170 -8.26 38.80 -15.05
N ASN A 171 -6.94 38.78 -15.21
CA ASN A 171 -6.25 39.21 -16.43
C ASN A 171 -5.72 37.99 -17.19
N PRO A 172 -6.35 37.60 -18.32
CA PRO A 172 -5.91 36.47 -19.14
C PRO A 172 -4.45 36.58 -19.61
N ALA A 173 -3.96 37.78 -19.92
CA ALA A 173 -2.58 37.98 -20.35
C ALA A 173 -1.58 37.68 -19.22
N TRP A 174 -1.95 38.00 -17.98
CA TRP A 174 -1.14 37.68 -16.80
C TRP A 174 -1.10 36.16 -16.54
N LEU A 175 -2.24 35.47 -16.71
CA LEU A 175 -2.32 34.01 -16.56
C LEU A 175 -1.54 33.23 -17.62
N LYS A 176 -1.40 33.77 -18.84
CA LYS A 176 -0.61 33.16 -19.92
C LYS A 176 0.89 33.46 -19.84
N ASP A 177 1.28 34.59 -19.26
CA ASP A 177 2.68 34.96 -19.20
C ASP A 177 3.45 34.13 -18.15
N LYS A 178 4.16 33.11 -18.66
CA LYS A 178 5.03 32.21 -17.87
C LYS A 178 6.10 32.95 -17.05
N ASN A 179 6.41 34.21 -17.36
CA ASN A 179 7.31 35.02 -16.54
C ASN A 179 6.71 35.44 -15.19
N ASN A 180 5.41 35.24 -14.97
CA ASN A 180 4.78 35.46 -13.67
C ASN A 180 4.97 34.28 -12.70
N PHE A 181 5.38 33.11 -13.20
CA PHE A 181 5.45 31.87 -12.44
C PHE A 181 6.87 31.31 -12.30
N ILE A 182 7.10 30.58 -11.22
CA ILE A 182 8.28 29.76 -10.98
C ILE A 182 7.94 28.34 -11.39
N TYR A 183 8.77 27.76 -12.24
CA TYR A 183 8.71 26.35 -12.61
C TYR A 183 10.01 25.67 -12.19
N ASN A 184 9.90 24.63 -11.38
CA ASN A 184 11.02 23.86 -10.84
C ASN A 184 10.90 22.38 -11.23
N ASP A 185 11.83 21.55 -10.74
CA ASP A 185 11.84 20.09 -10.91
C ASP A 185 11.71 19.65 -12.38
N GLN A 186 12.51 20.27 -13.26
CA GLN A 186 12.45 19.98 -14.68
C GLN A 186 12.68 18.47 -14.92
N THR A 187 11.67 17.85 -15.53
CA THR A 187 11.63 16.41 -15.78
C THR A 187 11.40 16.16 -17.25
N HIS A 188 12.22 15.30 -17.85
CA HIS A 188 11.97 14.80 -19.18
C HIS A 188 10.95 13.68 -19.11
N ILE A 189 9.84 13.79 -19.85
CA ILE A 189 8.77 12.80 -19.89
C ILE A 189 8.73 12.20 -21.29
N ASN A 190 8.63 10.88 -21.37
CA ASN A 190 8.39 10.14 -22.59
C ASN A 190 7.15 9.24 -22.43
N VAL A 191 6.20 9.37 -23.35
CA VAL A 191 4.93 8.65 -23.35
C VAL A 191 4.87 7.78 -24.60
N THR A 192 4.70 6.49 -24.42
CA THR A 192 4.62 5.51 -25.51
C THR A 192 3.32 4.75 -25.44
N ASN A 193 2.53 4.83 -26.51
CA ASN A 193 1.32 4.05 -26.74
C ASN A 193 0.34 4.04 -25.54
N MET A 194 0.20 5.16 -24.83
CA MET A 194 -0.79 5.27 -23.76
C MET A 194 -2.18 5.41 -24.38
N VAL A 195 -3.04 4.42 -24.18
CA VAL A 195 -4.41 4.42 -24.71
C VAL A 195 -5.40 4.32 -23.55
N ILE A 196 -6.29 5.31 -23.47
CA ILE A 196 -7.37 5.39 -22.48
C ILE A 196 -8.69 5.23 -23.25
N GLU A 197 -9.45 4.20 -22.95
CA GLU A 197 -10.77 3.94 -23.50
C GLU A 197 -11.84 4.35 -22.48
N ALA A 198 -12.85 5.09 -22.93
CA ALA A 198 -14.01 5.40 -22.10
C ALA A 198 -15.27 5.71 -22.92
N PRO A 199 -16.46 5.50 -22.34
CA PRO A 199 -17.76 5.80 -22.95
C PRO A 199 -18.11 7.30 -22.85
N PHE A 200 -17.26 8.17 -23.38
CA PHE A 200 -17.30 9.63 -23.15
C PHE A 200 -18.64 10.31 -23.48
N ILE A 201 -19.34 9.84 -24.51
CA ILE A 201 -20.59 10.45 -25.01
C ILE A 201 -21.84 9.60 -24.75
N ALA A 202 -21.70 8.47 -24.07
CA ALA A 202 -22.79 7.52 -23.94
C ALA A 202 -23.68 7.81 -22.72
N SER A 203 -25.00 7.73 -22.91
CA SER A 203 -25.94 7.72 -21.78
C SER A 203 -26.01 6.31 -21.18
N GLN A 204 -25.43 6.11 -19.99
CA GLN A 204 -25.34 4.80 -19.34
C GLN A 204 -25.46 4.94 -17.82
N SER A 205 -25.96 3.92 -17.13
CA SER A 205 -25.90 3.83 -15.66
C SER A 205 -24.56 3.30 -15.14
N THR A 206 -23.80 2.61 -15.99
CA THR A 206 -22.46 2.09 -15.68
C THR A 206 -21.49 2.54 -16.75
N TYR A 207 -20.41 3.22 -16.35
CA TYR A 207 -19.35 3.63 -17.26
C TYR A 207 -18.11 2.82 -16.95
N ASN A 208 -17.57 2.18 -17.98
CA ASN A 208 -16.37 1.37 -17.88
C ASN A 208 -15.23 2.08 -18.60
N PHE A 209 -14.16 2.35 -17.88
CA PHE A 209 -12.94 2.94 -18.37
C PHE A 209 -11.89 1.85 -18.47
N LYS A 210 -10.98 2.00 -19.42
CA LYS A 210 -9.84 1.09 -19.58
C LYS A 210 -8.58 1.85 -19.93
N VAL A 211 -7.46 1.43 -19.35
CA VAL A 211 -6.12 1.75 -19.86
C VAL A 211 -5.63 0.50 -20.58
N ALA A 212 -5.40 0.60 -21.88
CA ALA A 212 -4.98 -0.55 -22.67
C ALA A 212 -3.55 -0.98 -22.32
N ASN A 213 -3.27 -2.27 -22.49
CA ASN A 213 -1.93 -2.81 -22.34
C ASN A 213 -0.93 -2.16 -23.33
N GLY A 214 0.35 -2.22 -22.98
CA GLY A 214 1.46 -1.69 -23.77
C GLY A 214 1.74 -0.20 -23.56
N GLY A 215 0.89 0.52 -22.81
CA GLY A 215 1.14 1.91 -22.44
C GLY A 215 2.33 2.05 -21.50
N VAL A 216 3.18 3.06 -21.74
CA VAL A 216 4.35 3.39 -20.93
C VAL A 216 4.44 4.90 -20.71
N ILE A 217 4.73 5.29 -19.46
CA ILE A 217 5.18 6.65 -19.10
C ILE A 217 6.56 6.49 -18.44
N GLU A 218 7.57 7.07 -19.06
CA GLU A 218 8.95 7.12 -18.54
C GLU A 218 9.32 8.56 -18.22
N ILE A 219 10.08 8.75 -17.14
CA ILE A 219 10.61 10.04 -16.72
C ILE A 219 12.11 9.98 -16.48
N VAL A 220 12.78 11.11 -16.71
CA VAL A 220 14.13 11.40 -16.20
C VAL A 220 14.04 12.69 -15.39
N ASN A 221 14.22 12.61 -14.08
CA ASN A 221 14.10 13.76 -13.20
C ASN A 221 15.35 14.67 -13.22
N SER A 222 15.29 15.77 -12.48
CA SER A 222 16.38 16.75 -12.37
C SER A 222 17.67 16.18 -11.77
N ALA A 223 17.59 15.08 -11.02
CA ALA A 223 18.73 14.32 -10.51
C ALA A 223 19.24 13.24 -11.50
N ALA A 224 18.76 13.26 -12.76
CA ALA A 224 19.06 12.30 -13.81
C ALA A 224 18.66 10.84 -13.47
N GLN A 225 17.75 10.65 -12.52
CA GLN A 225 17.19 9.33 -12.20
C GLN A 225 16.07 9.01 -13.15
N LYS A 226 16.06 7.76 -13.65
CA LYS A 226 15.02 7.25 -14.54
C LYS A 226 14.00 6.44 -13.77
N ALA A 227 12.72 6.66 -14.05
CA ALA A 227 11.65 5.80 -13.60
C ALA A 227 10.61 5.62 -14.70
N LYS A 228 9.92 4.47 -14.72
CA LYS A 228 8.82 4.24 -15.65
C LYS A 228 7.68 3.45 -15.03
N PHE A 229 6.46 3.76 -15.46
CA PHE A 229 5.29 2.91 -15.32
C PHE A 229 4.95 2.29 -16.67
N SER A 230 4.58 1.01 -16.66
CA SER A 230 4.08 0.32 -17.84
C SER A 230 2.94 -0.63 -17.50
N PHE A 231 2.06 -0.85 -18.47
CA PHE A 231 0.90 -1.74 -18.36
C PHE A 231 1.13 -3.00 -19.20
N THR A 232 1.33 -4.15 -18.56
CA THR A 232 1.46 -5.44 -19.27
C THR A 232 0.11 -6.13 -19.51
N ALA A 233 -0.96 -5.60 -18.93
CA ALA A 233 -2.33 -6.05 -19.11
C ALA A 233 -3.29 -4.86 -19.09
N ASP A 234 -4.50 -5.07 -19.59
CA ASP A 234 -5.55 -4.04 -19.55
C ASP A 234 -5.94 -3.75 -18.10
N SER A 235 -5.91 -2.46 -17.74
CA SER A 235 -6.40 -1.97 -16.45
C SER A 235 -7.78 -1.36 -16.65
N THR A 236 -8.67 -1.50 -15.67
CA THR A 236 -10.07 -1.10 -15.80
C THR A 236 -10.51 -0.24 -14.63
N ALA A 237 -11.40 0.71 -14.86
CA ALA A 237 -12.15 1.38 -13.80
C ALA A 237 -13.63 1.38 -14.15
N SER A 238 -14.52 1.47 -13.16
CA SER A 238 -15.94 1.60 -13.40
C SER A 238 -16.58 2.59 -12.45
N MET A 239 -17.59 3.30 -12.93
CA MET A 239 -18.48 4.12 -12.10
C MET A 239 -19.92 3.68 -12.36
N VAL A 240 -20.63 3.34 -11.29
CA VAL A 240 -22.01 2.87 -11.33
C VAL A 240 -22.89 3.90 -10.65
N TYR A 241 -23.98 4.27 -11.30
CA TYR A 241 -24.98 5.21 -10.80
C TYR A 241 -26.38 4.60 -10.86
N ALA A 242 -27.30 5.15 -10.07
CA ALA A 242 -28.69 4.67 -9.99
C ALA A 242 -29.47 4.80 -11.31
N THR A 243 -29.22 5.86 -12.07
CA THR A 243 -29.93 6.20 -13.31
C THR A 243 -28.97 6.32 -14.48
N ALA A 244 -29.45 6.13 -15.70
CA ALA A 244 -28.66 6.38 -16.91
C ALA A 244 -28.68 7.88 -17.25
N ASP A 245 -27.51 8.43 -17.53
CA ASP A 245 -27.32 9.78 -18.08
C ASP A 245 -25.99 9.82 -18.84
N THR A 246 -25.66 10.94 -19.47
CA THR A 246 -24.31 11.28 -19.95
C THR A 246 -23.45 11.80 -18.80
N MET A 247 -22.12 11.62 -18.85
CA MET A 247 -21.25 12.08 -17.76
C MET A 247 -21.31 13.60 -17.54
N GLU A 248 -21.49 14.40 -18.60
CA GLU A 248 -21.58 15.86 -18.52
C GLU A 248 -22.81 16.36 -17.75
N ASN A 249 -23.91 15.60 -17.79
CA ASN A 249 -25.19 16.00 -17.19
C ASN A 249 -25.42 15.37 -15.80
N ARG A 250 -24.44 14.60 -15.29
CA ARG A 250 -24.61 13.96 -13.98
C ARG A 250 -24.51 14.94 -12.83
N GLU A 251 -25.60 15.01 -12.08
CA GLU A 251 -25.64 15.60 -10.75
C GLU A 251 -25.43 14.49 -9.70
N GLY A 252 -24.41 14.63 -8.85
CA GLY A 252 -24.13 13.71 -7.73
C GLY A 252 -22.96 12.74 -7.94
N ILE A 253 -22.77 11.85 -6.96
CA ILE A 253 -21.66 10.88 -6.93
C ILE A 253 -22.14 9.47 -7.31
N PRO A 254 -21.26 8.60 -7.85
CA PRO A 254 -21.65 7.23 -8.19
C PRO A 254 -22.02 6.43 -6.93
N ASP A 255 -22.93 5.48 -7.10
CA ASP A 255 -23.30 4.49 -6.08
C ASP A 255 -22.13 3.54 -5.77
N GLN A 256 -21.31 3.26 -6.79
CA GLN A 256 -20.10 2.47 -6.64
C GLN A 256 -19.03 2.93 -7.63
N ALA A 257 -17.78 3.00 -7.17
CA ALA A 257 -16.61 3.18 -8.02
C ALA A 257 -15.66 2.00 -7.84
N THR A 258 -15.13 1.46 -8.94
CA THR A 258 -14.10 0.42 -8.90
C THR A 258 -12.89 0.83 -9.72
N LEU A 259 -11.71 0.43 -9.27
CA LEU A 259 -10.47 0.53 -10.02
C LEU A 259 -9.77 -0.82 -9.91
N LYS A 260 -9.24 -1.33 -11.03
CA LYS A 260 -8.43 -2.54 -11.07
C LYS A 260 -7.29 -2.32 -12.05
N LEU A 261 -6.13 -2.01 -11.50
CA LEU A 261 -4.86 -1.94 -12.22
C LEU A 261 -4.30 -3.37 -12.31
N GLN A 262 -4.11 -3.87 -13.52
CA GLN A 262 -3.55 -5.21 -13.76
C GLN A 262 -2.25 -5.10 -14.54
N GLY A 263 -1.27 -5.91 -14.16
CA GLY A 263 0.03 -5.93 -14.84
C GLY A 263 0.75 -4.58 -14.80
N LEU A 264 0.58 -3.82 -13.72
CA LEU A 264 1.28 -2.54 -13.56
C LEU A 264 2.72 -2.83 -13.14
N VAL A 265 3.67 -2.33 -13.91
CA VAL A 265 5.10 -2.49 -13.64
C VAL A 265 5.74 -1.13 -13.44
N PHE A 266 6.32 -0.93 -12.26
CA PHE A 266 7.23 0.17 -11.95
C PHE A 266 8.67 -0.30 -12.06
N GLU A 267 9.51 0.48 -12.72
CA GLU A 267 10.95 0.24 -12.80
C GLU A 267 11.69 1.56 -12.56
N SER A 268 12.68 1.52 -11.66
CA SER A 268 13.57 2.65 -11.38
C SER A 268 14.88 2.09 -10.82
N MET A 269 16.02 2.50 -11.37
CA MET A 269 17.33 1.91 -11.03
C MET A 269 17.28 0.37 -11.07
N ASP A 270 17.75 -0.32 -10.02
CA ASP A 270 17.70 -1.78 -9.87
C ASP A 270 16.40 -2.31 -9.23
N VAL A 271 15.39 -1.45 -9.09
CA VAL A 271 14.11 -1.77 -8.45
C VAL A 271 13.06 -2.03 -9.52
N LYS A 272 12.38 -3.17 -9.39
CA LYS A 272 11.23 -3.53 -10.22
C LYS A 272 10.07 -3.97 -9.35
N VAL A 273 8.98 -3.22 -9.35
CA VAL A 273 7.73 -3.62 -8.71
C VAL A 273 6.75 -4.06 -9.79
N ALA A 274 6.38 -5.33 -9.79
CA ALA A 274 5.38 -5.88 -10.70
C ALA A 274 4.10 -6.20 -9.93
N LEU A 275 3.09 -5.34 -10.06
CA LEU A 275 1.78 -5.55 -9.48
C LEU A 275 0.92 -6.39 -10.43
N SER A 276 0.69 -7.64 -10.05
CA SER A 276 -0.30 -8.49 -10.71
C SER A 276 -1.73 -7.96 -10.56
N GLU A 277 -2.01 -7.32 -9.43
CA GLU A 277 -3.31 -6.71 -9.14
C GLU A 277 -3.13 -5.56 -8.13
N LEU A 278 -3.68 -4.40 -8.46
CA LEU A 278 -4.02 -3.36 -7.50
C LEU A 278 -5.47 -2.96 -7.74
N SER A 279 -6.37 -3.30 -6.81
CA SER A 279 -7.79 -3.03 -6.96
C SER A 279 -8.38 -2.31 -5.77
N PHE A 280 -9.37 -1.48 -6.05
CA PHE A 280 -10.09 -0.65 -5.11
C PHE A 280 -11.59 -0.72 -5.42
N VAL A 281 -12.40 -0.79 -4.37
CA VAL A 281 -13.85 -0.62 -4.46
C VAL A 281 -14.24 0.44 -3.45
N ALA A 282 -15.01 1.43 -3.90
CA ALA A 282 -15.66 2.41 -3.05
C ALA A 282 -17.18 2.36 -3.28
N LYS A 283 -17.95 2.52 -2.20
CA LYS A 283 -19.42 2.51 -2.22
C LYS A 283 -19.95 3.83 -1.70
N LYS A 284 -21.06 4.28 -2.25
CA LYS A 284 -21.79 5.44 -1.73
C LYS A 284 -22.40 5.09 -0.39
N VAL A 285 -22.21 5.98 0.56
CA VAL A 285 -22.72 5.90 1.92
C VAL A 285 -23.47 7.18 2.22
N GLN A 286 -24.63 7.02 2.87
CA GLN A 286 -25.40 8.14 3.38
C GLN A 286 -25.08 8.33 4.86
N PHE A 287 -24.68 9.53 5.24
CA PHE A 287 -24.49 9.93 6.63
C PHE A 287 -25.63 10.83 7.05
N ASN A 288 -26.34 10.46 8.11
CA ASN A 288 -27.40 11.26 8.69
C ASN A 288 -26.84 12.09 9.85
N LYS A 289 -26.97 13.41 9.76
CA LYS A 289 -26.54 14.37 10.78
C LYS A 289 -27.75 15.04 11.44
N GLY A 290 -28.74 14.22 11.81
CA GLY A 290 -29.98 14.65 12.45
C GLY A 290 -30.98 15.32 11.49
N VAL A 291 -30.59 16.41 10.84
CA VAL A 291 -31.45 17.18 9.90
C VAL A 291 -30.91 17.24 8.46
N GLU A 292 -29.64 16.87 8.25
CA GLU A 292 -28.99 16.85 6.95
C GLU A 292 -28.51 15.44 6.62
N THR A 293 -28.55 15.08 5.34
CA THR A 293 -27.91 13.88 4.82
C THR A 293 -26.72 14.28 3.97
N LEU A 294 -25.57 13.65 4.20
CA LEU A 294 -24.36 13.79 3.39
C LEU A 294 -24.11 12.47 2.67
N GLU A 295 -23.92 12.52 1.35
CA GLU A 295 -23.50 11.35 0.58
C GLU A 295 -21.99 11.39 0.34
N GLN A 296 -21.31 10.26 0.52
CA GLN A 296 -19.88 10.14 0.25
C GLN A 296 -19.50 8.74 -0.24
N LEU A 297 -18.52 8.66 -1.14
CA LEU A 297 -17.86 7.40 -1.49
C LEU A 297 -16.89 6.99 -0.37
N ILE A 298 -17.11 5.82 0.20
CA ILE A 298 -16.24 5.20 1.20
C ILE A 298 -15.51 4.01 0.57
N PRO A 299 -14.17 3.99 0.56
CA PRO A 299 -13.40 2.81 0.18
C PRO A 299 -13.74 1.63 1.09
N SER A 300 -14.24 0.55 0.48
CA SER A 300 -14.69 -0.65 1.21
C SER A 300 -13.77 -1.84 1.01
N GLU A 301 -13.02 -1.90 -0.09
CA GLU A 301 -12.08 -2.98 -0.38
C GLU A 301 -10.83 -2.43 -1.08
N LEU A 302 -9.67 -2.95 -0.68
CA LEU A 302 -8.41 -2.77 -1.37
C LEU A 302 -7.70 -4.12 -1.48
N VAL A 303 -7.17 -4.43 -2.65
CA VAL A 303 -6.30 -5.58 -2.89
C VAL A 303 -5.02 -5.09 -3.54
N LEU A 304 -3.88 -5.55 -3.05
CA LEU A 304 -2.56 -5.36 -3.62
C LEU A 304 -1.87 -6.71 -3.71
N LYS A 305 -1.47 -7.12 -4.91
CA LYS A 305 -0.70 -8.35 -5.15
C LYS A 305 0.42 -8.06 -6.11
N GLY A 306 1.64 -8.35 -5.71
CA GLY A 306 2.78 -8.13 -6.57
C GLY A 306 4.08 -8.71 -6.06
N LEU A 307 5.09 -8.51 -6.89
CA LEU A 307 6.46 -8.89 -6.65
C LEU A 307 7.31 -7.62 -6.61
N VAL A 308 8.05 -7.41 -5.52
CA VAL A 308 9.10 -6.41 -5.44
C VAL A 308 10.42 -7.10 -5.70
N GLY A 309 11.02 -6.84 -6.85
CA GLY A 309 12.36 -7.29 -7.21
C GLY A 309 13.40 -6.21 -6.94
N TYR A 310 14.50 -6.60 -6.32
CA TYR A 310 15.69 -5.75 -6.15
C TYR A 310 16.94 -6.61 -6.29
N GLN A 311 17.81 -6.24 -7.24
CA GLN A 311 18.96 -7.05 -7.64
C GLN A 311 18.53 -8.49 -8.03
N GLN A 312 19.08 -9.52 -7.38
CA GLN A 312 18.74 -10.93 -7.63
C GLN A 312 17.67 -11.48 -6.67
N GLU A 313 17.06 -10.61 -5.86
CA GLU A 313 16.07 -11.00 -4.86
C GLU A 313 14.68 -10.52 -5.21
N SER A 314 13.70 -11.24 -4.68
CA SER A 314 12.30 -10.93 -4.90
C SER A 314 11.45 -11.23 -3.68
N LEU A 315 10.58 -10.29 -3.33
CA LEU A 315 9.62 -10.40 -2.25
C LEU A 315 8.21 -10.39 -2.83
N ASN A 316 7.45 -11.44 -2.56
CA ASN A 316 6.02 -11.49 -2.86
C ASN A 316 5.27 -10.75 -1.76
N LEU A 317 4.36 -9.87 -2.17
CA LEU A 317 3.45 -9.15 -1.30
C LEU A 317 2.01 -9.40 -1.77
N GLU A 318 1.18 -9.91 -0.87
CA GLU A 318 -0.26 -9.93 -1.01
C GLU A 318 -0.86 -9.17 0.17
N ALA A 319 -1.67 -8.16 -0.08
CA ALA A 319 -2.38 -7.43 0.94
C ALA A 319 -3.84 -7.25 0.55
N LYS A 320 -4.74 -7.39 1.51
CA LYS A 320 -6.17 -7.18 1.34
C LYS A 320 -6.75 -6.46 2.55
N PHE A 321 -7.35 -5.31 2.31
CA PHE A 321 -8.14 -4.58 3.29
C PHE A 321 -9.64 -4.68 2.93
N ASN A 322 -10.49 -4.89 3.94
CA ASN A 322 -11.94 -4.82 3.79
C ASN A 322 -12.57 -4.06 4.94
N LEU A 323 -13.51 -3.17 4.63
CA LEU A 323 -14.44 -2.60 5.59
C LEU A 323 -15.70 -3.49 5.62
N ASN A 324 -16.01 -4.05 6.78
CA ASN A 324 -17.14 -4.97 6.99
C ASN A 324 -18.42 -4.25 7.46
N ASN A 325 -18.40 -2.93 7.55
CA ASN A 325 -19.60 -2.14 7.84
C ASN A 325 -20.68 -2.38 6.79
N ASP A 326 -21.95 -2.36 7.24
CA ASP A 326 -23.09 -2.39 6.32
C ASP A 326 -23.30 -1.01 5.69
N LEU A 327 -22.51 -0.74 4.64
CA LEU A 327 -22.53 0.53 3.90
C LEU A 327 -23.82 0.77 3.10
N SER A 328 -24.76 -0.19 3.08
CA SER A 328 -26.06 -0.03 2.41
C SER A 328 -27.08 0.74 3.25
N LYS A 329 -26.82 0.88 4.56
CA LYS A 329 -27.67 1.62 5.48
C LYS A 329 -27.11 3.01 5.70
N ALA A 330 -28.02 3.96 5.97
CA ALA A 330 -27.61 5.28 6.41
C ALA A 330 -26.91 5.18 7.79
N ILE A 331 -25.79 5.87 7.92
CA ILE A 331 -24.92 5.90 9.09
C ILE A 331 -25.27 7.14 9.90
N ASP A 332 -25.85 6.97 11.07
CA ASP A 332 -26.29 8.08 11.92
C ASP A 332 -25.12 8.63 12.74
N VAL A 333 -24.59 9.78 12.33
CA VAL A 333 -23.51 10.51 13.01
C VAL A 333 -24.06 11.61 13.93
N SER A 334 -25.37 11.66 14.15
CA SER A 334 -25.98 12.61 15.06
C SER A 334 -25.73 12.22 16.52
N ALA A 335 -25.52 13.23 17.36
CA ALA A 335 -25.43 13.10 18.83
C ALA A 335 -24.50 11.97 19.36
N GLY A 336 -23.47 11.57 18.60
CA GLY A 336 -22.53 10.53 18.99
C GLY A 336 -23.05 9.09 18.87
N GLN A 337 -24.09 8.83 18.07
CA GLN A 337 -24.52 7.45 17.77
C GLN A 337 -23.43 6.66 17.06
N GLU A 338 -22.92 7.19 15.95
CA GLU A 338 -21.67 6.76 15.35
C GLU A 338 -20.52 7.67 15.83
N THR A 339 -19.48 7.04 16.32
CA THR A 339 -18.22 7.63 16.80
C THR A 339 -17.07 7.05 15.98
N SER A 340 -15.89 7.69 16.04
CA SER A 340 -14.67 7.09 15.49
C SER A 340 -14.34 5.72 16.11
N THR A 341 -14.92 5.40 17.27
CA THR A 341 -14.65 4.17 18.00
C THR A 341 -15.51 2.99 17.62
N ASN A 342 -16.77 3.21 17.21
CA ASN A 342 -17.69 2.14 16.81
C ASN A 342 -17.84 1.99 15.28
N PHE A 343 -17.47 3.01 14.51
CA PHE A 343 -17.55 2.96 13.05
C PHE A 343 -16.59 1.94 12.44
N ILE A 344 -15.43 1.65 13.05
CA ILE A 344 -14.41 0.83 12.40
C ILE A 344 -14.65 -0.65 12.65
N ASN A 345 -15.24 -1.34 11.65
CA ASN A 345 -15.23 -2.78 11.54
C ASN A 345 -14.46 -3.20 10.27
N ALA A 346 -13.18 -3.52 10.41
CA ALA A 346 -12.29 -3.76 9.29
C ALA A 346 -11.42 -5.01 9.47
N ASN A 347 -11.05 -5.62 8.33
CA ASN A 347 -10.07 -6.70 8.25
C ASN A 347 -8.89 -6.25 7.40
N LEU A 348 -7.68 -6.59 7.84
CA LEU A 348 -6.45 -6.46 7.07
C LEU A 348 -5.79 -7.84 7.00
N ASN A 349 -5.51 -8.31 5.78
CA ASN A 349 -4.73 -9.52 5.56
C ASN A 349 -3.46 -9.11 4.82
N VAL A 350 -2.30 -9.54 5.28
CA VAL A 350 -1.00 -9.29 4.65
C VAL A 350 -0.20 -10.57 4.64
N LYS A 351 0.29 -10.96 3.47
CA LYS A 351 1.17 -12.09 3.30
C LYS A 351 2.44 -11.65 2.59
N LEU A 352 3.56 -11.94 3.23
CA LEU A 352 4.90 -11.72 2.71
C LEU A 352 5.57 -13.08 2.51
N SER A 353 6.18 -13.31 1.36
CA SER A 353 6.94 -14.55 1.13
C SER A 353 8.12 -14.32 0.19
N GLY A 354 9.18 -15.10 0.38
CA GLY A 354 10.40 -15.00 -0.37
C GLY A 354 11.43 -16.01 0.12
N ASN A 355 12.72 -15.69 -0.05
CA ASN A 355 13.80 -16.50 0.46
C ASN A 355 14.68 -15.69 1.41
N LEU A 356 15.03 -16.26 2.56
CA LEU A 356 16.01 -15.74 3.48
C LEU A 356 17.39 -16.21 3.04
N LYS A 357 18.35 -15.28 2.98
CA LYS A 357 19.76 -15.64 2.97
C LYS A 357 20.17 -15.96 4.40
N GLY A 358 20.15 -17.24 4.76
CA GLY A 358 20.67 -17.69 6.05
C GLY A 358 22.21 -17.57 6.11
N ALA A 359 22.78 -17.76 7.30
CA ALA A 359 24.23 -17.76 7.55
C ALA A 359 25.03 -18.79 6.70
N ASN A 360 24.36 -19.73 6.04
CA ASN A 360 24.95 -20.88 5.33
C ASN A 360 24.70 -20.90 3.80
N ALA A 361 24.65 -19.74 3.14
CA ALA A 361 24.66 -19.55 1.68
C ALA A 361 23.48 -20.12 0.85
N ALA A 362 22.72 -21.10 1.33
CA ALA A 362 21.54 -21.62 0.64
C ALA A 362 20.31 -20.72 0.88
N PRO A 363 19.58 -20.30 -0.17
CA PRO A 363 18.31 -19.58 -0.02
C PRO A 363 17.26 -20.47 0.65
N THR A 364 16.70 -19.99 1.77
CA THR A 364 15.68 -20.71 2.55
C THR A 364 14.31 -20.04 2.38
N PRO A 365 13.26 -20.75 1.95
CA PRO A 365 11.94 -20.15 1.77
C PRO A 365 11.30 -19.74 3.11
N PHE A 366 10.61 -18.61 3.11
CA PHE A 366 9.82 -18.13 4.23
C PHE A 366 8.44 -17.60 3.80
N SER A 367 7.51 -17.58 4.75
CA SER A 367 6.22 -16.90 4.62
C SER A 367 5.79 -16.33 5.97
N ILE A 368 5.25 -15.12 5.95
CA ILE A 368 4.57 -14.47 7.07
C ILE A 368 3.17 -14.12 6.59
N ASP A 369 2.14 -14.67 7.23
CA ASP A 369 0.73 -14.38 6.95
C ASP A 369 0.10 -13.72 8.18
N ILE A 370 -0.47 -12.54 8.01
CA ILE A 370 -1.05 -11.71 9.05
C ILE A 370 -2.52 -11.50 8.72
N ALA A 371 -3.42 -11.96 9.59
CA ALA A 371 -4.84 -11.68 9.53
C ALA A 371 -5.22 -10.84 10.76
N ALA A 372 -5.41 -9.55 10.57
CA ALA A 372 -5.82 -8.61 11.60
C ALA A 372 -7.29 -8.22 11.44
N LYS A 373 -7.99 -8.10 12.56
CA LYS A 373 -9.36 -7.65 12.65
C LYS A 373 -9.50 -6.56 13.69
N ARG A 374 -10.27 -5.54 13.35
CA ARG A 374 -10.68 -4.48 14.27
C ARG A 374 -12.19 -4.35 14.20
N ALA A 375 -12.88 -4.65 15.29
CA ALA A 375 -14.33 -4.51 15.39
C ALA A 375 -14.74 -3.23 16.15
N GLU A 376 -13.83 -2.70 16.96
CA GLU A 376 -13.94 -1.44 17.69
C GLU A 376 -12.57 -0.76 17.61
N PHE A 377 -12.48 0.56 17.60
CA PHE A 377 -11.18 1.25 17.51
C PHE A 377 -10.23 0.87 18.66
N THR A 378 -10.79 0.70 19.86
CA THR A 378 -10.04 0.42 21.10
C THR A 378 -9.64 -1.06 21.25
N LYS A 379 -10.12 -1.96 20.39
CA LYS A 379 -9.85 -3.40 20.48
C LYS A 379 -9.47 -4.01 19.13
N GLY A 380 -8.41 -4.80 19.09
CA GLY A 380 -7.95 -5.46 17.87
C GLY A 380 -7.47 -6.86 18.15
N THR A 381 -7.60 -7.74 17.16
CA THR A 381 -6.96 -9.05 17.16
C THR A 381 -6.13 -9.21 15.91
N ALA A 382 -5.04 -9.95 16.01
CA ALA A 382 -4.28 -10.38 14.84
C ALA A 382 -3.85 -11.84 15.00
N THR A 383 -3.88 -12.60 13.92
CA THR A 383 -3.24 -13.91 13.84
C THR A 383 -2.07 -13.79 12.88
N VAL A 384 -0.90 -14.28 13.29
CA VAL A 384 0.33 -14.26 12.49
C VAL A 384 0.83 -15.70 12.36
N ALA A 385 0.83 -16.23 11.14
CA ALA A 385 1.46 -17.51 10.84
C ALA A 385 2.85 -17.26 10.26
N VAL A 386 3.88 -17.77 10.93
CA VAL A 386 5.29 -17.67 10.50
C VAL A 386 5.77 -19.03 10.07
N VAL A 387 6.32 -19.13 8.86
CA VAL A 387 6.87 -20.37 8.30
C VAL A 387 8.28 -20.11 7.76
N VAL A 388 9.26 -20.91 8.21
CA VAL A 388 10.66 -20.87 7.73
C VAL A 388 11.20 -22.29 7.65
N ASP A 389 11.72 -22.72 6.50
CA ASP A 389 12.37 -24.04 6.33
C ASP A 389 11.57 -25.22 6.94
N LYS A 390 10.24 -25.24 6.73
CA LYS A 390 9.26 -26.21 7.26
C LYS A 390 8.87 -26.04 8.73
N ASN A 391 9.57 -25.22 9.51
CA ASN A 391 9.16 -24.82 10.85
C ASN A 391 7.99 -23.84 10.74
N ALA A 392 6.95 -24.04 11.56
CA ALA A 392 5.76 -23.19 11.54
C ALA A 392 5.30 -22.87 12.95
N LEU A 393 4.97 -21.60 13.18
CA LEU A 393 4.36 -21.10 14.41
C LEU A 393 3.15 -20.24 14.08
N ASP A 394 2.12 -20.39 14.89
CA ASP A 394 0.95 -19.52 14.86
C ASP A 394 0.99 -18.62 16.09
N ILE A 395 0.83 -17.32 15.90
CA ILE A 395 0.86 -16.31 16.96
C ILE A 395 -0.47 -15.58 16.93
N GLU A 396 -1.19 -15.59 18.03
CA GLU A 396 -2.41 -14.80 18.21
C GLU A 396 -2.08 -13.59 19.08
N LEU A 397 -2.42 -12.40 18.62
CA LEU A 397 -2.24 -11.15 19.33
C LEU A 397 -3.62 -10.55 19.63
N THR A 398 -3.80 -10.07 20.85
CA THR A 398 -5.01 -9.35 21.25
C THR A 398 -4.59 -8.05 21.92
N ALA A 399 -5.08 -6.94 21.37
CA ALA A 399 -4.89 -5.61 21.91
C ALA A 399 -6.21 -5.12 22.50
N ASN A 400 -6.15 -4.67 23.76
CA ASN A 400 -7.27 -4.08 24.48
C ASN A 400 -6.92 -2.66 24.91
N ASP A 401 -7.93 -1.82 25.05
CA ASP A 401 -7.82 -0.44 25.52
C ASP A 401 -6.78 0.38 24.73
N LEU A 402 -6.81 0.25 23.40
CA LEU A 402 -6.05 1.07 22.46
C LEU A 402 -6.59 2.51 22.51
N ASP A 403 -6.19 3.26 23.53
CA ASP A 403 -6.42 4.69 23.66
C ASP A 403 -5.36 5.45 22.83
N LEU A 404 -5.78 6.51 22.14
CA LEU A 404 -4.88 7.39 21.38
C LEU A 404 -3.96 8.19 22.31
N ASP A 405 -4.41 8.41 23.55
CA ASP A 405 -3.74 9.30 24.51
C ASP A 405 -2.96 8.54 25.60
N GLN A 406 -3.03 7.20 25.64
CA GLN A 406 -2.27 6.40 26.60
C GLN A 406 -0.92 5.95 26.02
N GLN A 407 0.13 6.13 26.82
CA GLN A 407 1.50 5.72 26.47
C GLN A 407 1.72 4.21 26.49
N HIS A 408 0.76 3.41 26.99
CA HIS A 408 0.92 1.96 27.15
C HIS A 408 -0.31 1.20 26.68
N GLN A 409 -0.17 0.51 25.55
CA GLN A 409 -1.15 -0.44 25.04
C GLN A 409 -0.83 -1.83 25.57
N ILE A 410 -1.83 -2.54 26.11
CA ILE A 410 -1.65 -3.93 26.55
C ILE A 410 -1.84 -4.83 25.32
N ILE A 411 -0.78 -5.54 24.96
CA ILE A 411 -0.79 -6.53 23.88
C ILE A 411 -0.54 -7.90 24.50
N ALA A 412 -1.59 -8.71 24.55
CA ALA A 412 -1.49 -10.12 24.90
C ALA A 412 -1.10 -10.95 23.67
N GLY A 413 -0.35 -12.02 23.88
CA GLY A 413 0.13 -12.90 22.82
C GLY A 413 -0.02 -14.38 23.17
N VAL A 414 -0.44 -15.22 22.23
CA VAL A 414 -0.42 -16.68 22.36
C VAL A 414 0.39 -17.26 21.23
N ILE A 415 1.48 -17.93 21.55
CA ILE A 415 2.32 -18.63 20.57
C ILE A 415 1.94 -20.10 20.58
N LYS A 416 1.62 -20.67 19.42
CA LYS A 416 1.14 -22.04 19.26
C LYS A 416 1.98 -22.80 18.24
N HIS A 417 2.18 -24.08 18.53
CA HIS A 417 2.70 -25.04 17.58
C HIS A 417 1.57 -25.98 17.13
N LYS A 418 1.62 -26.46 15.88
CA LYS A 418 0.61 -27.36 15.29
C LYS A 418 0.40 -28.68 16.04
N ASN A 419 1.31 -29.03 16.95
CA ASN A 419 1.20 -30.23 17.79
C ASN A 419 0.33 -30.02 19.05
N GLY A 420 -0.19 -28.81 19.28
CA GLY A 420 -1.02 -28.46 20.43
C GLY A 420 -0.26 -27.87 21.63
N ALA A 421 1.07 -27.68 21.54
CA ALA A 421 1.82 -26.94 22.53
C ALA A 421 1.64 -25.42 22.36
N SER A 422 1.55 -24.70 23.47
CA SER A 422 1.36 -23.25 23.45
C SER A 422 1.99 -22.52 24.63
N LEU A 423 2.14 -21.21 24.47
CA LEU A 423 2.59 -20.26 25.48
C LEU A 423 1.68 -19.03 25.43
N GLU A 424 1.21 -18.55 26.57
CA GLU A 424 0.35 -17.36 26.68
C GLU A 424 1.04 -16.25 27.45
N ILE A 425 1.07 -15.05 26.88
CA ILE A 425 1.72 -13.86 27.42
C ILE A 425 0.63 -12.81 27.61
N ALA A 426 0.39 -12.39 28.84
CA ALA A 426 -0.66 -11.42 29.15
C ALA A 426 -0.33 -10.00 28.66
N ASP A 427 0.95 -9.62 28.71
CA ASP A 427 1.45 -8.33 28.21
C ASP A 427 2.88 -8.55 27.72
N ILE A 428 3.09 -8.45 26.40
CA ILE A 428 4.40 -8.63 25.76
C ILE A 428 5.42 -7.63 26.28
N ASN A 429 5.01 -6.40 26.60
CA ASN A 429 5.90 -5.33 27.07
C ASN A 429 6.32 -5.52 28.53
N LYS A 430 5.52 -6.23 29.33
CA LYS A 430 5.78 -6.51 30.75
C LYS A 430 6.04 -8.00 31.02
N PHE A 431 6.46 -8.74 29.99
CA PHE A 431 6.71 -10.17 30.14
C PHE A 431 7.80 -10.45 31.19
N THR A 432 7.47 -11.32 32.14
CA THR A 432 8.40 -11.81 33.17
C THR A 432 8.59 -13.31 33.07
N SER A 433 7.49 -14.04 33.00
CA SER A 433 7.46 -15.49 32.85
C SER A 433 6.13 -15.96 32.26
N SER A 434 6.13 -17.16 31.69
CA SER A 434 4.89 -17.86 31.33
C SER A 434 5.11 -19.37 31.25
N ALA A 435 4.02 -20.13 31.43
CA ALA A 435 4.03 -21.59 31.39
C ALA A 435 3.83 -22.09 29.95
N ILE A 436 4.64 -23.08 29.55
CA ILE A 436 4.46 -23.82 28.31
C ILE A 436 3.47 -24.94 28.57
N LYS A 437 2.34 -24.89 27.87
CA LYS A 437 1.21 -25.80 28.10
C LYS A 437 0.98 -26.73 26.92
N VAL A 438 0.48 -27.92 27.20
CA VAL A 438 -0.10 -28.85 26.22
C VAL A 438 -1.42 -29.36 26.81
N ALA A 439 -2.51 -29.22 26.06
CA ALA A 439 -3.86 -29.56 26.55
C ALA A 439 -4.19 -28.93 27.93
N GLY A 440 -3.70 -27.70 28.17
CA GLY A 440 -3.91 -26.95 29.42
C GLY A 440 -2.96 -27.29 30.57
N GLN A 441 -2.19 -28.38 30.48
CA GLN A 441 -1.22 -28.80 31.51
C GLN A 441 0.15 -28.18 31.25
N SER A 442 0.82 -27.71 32.31
CA SER A 442 2.15 -27.10 32.22
C SER A 442 3.25 -28.16 32.17
N TYR A 443 4.16 -28.05 31.21
CA TYR A 443 5.32 -28.93 31.03
C TYR A 443 6.66 -28.19 31.10
N GLY A 444 6.62 -26.89 31.37
CA GLY A 444 7.79 -26.04 31.56
C GLY A 444 7.41 -24.58 31.74
N ALA A 445 8.39 -23.74 32.04
CA ALA A 445 8.21 -22.30 32.13
C ALA A 445 9.34 -21.58 31.41
N ILE A 446 8.98 -20.53 30.69
CA ILE A 446 9.90 -19.55 30.12
C ILE A 446 10.02 -18.37 31.08
N THR A 447 11.23 -17.89 31.31
CA THR A 447 11.54 -16.71 32.12
C THR A 447 12.61 -15.86 31.43
N LYS A 448 12.80 -14.62 31.87
CA LYS A 448 13.93 -13.78 31.48
C LYS A 448 15.01 -13.84 32.56
N ASN A 449 16.23 -14.23 32.22
CA ASN A 449 17.34 -14.23 33.17
C ASN A 449 17.92 -12.81 33.40
N SER A 450 18.89 -12.69 34.32
CA SER A 450 19.52 -11.41 34.66
C SER A 450 20.28 -10.76 33.50
N SER A 451 20.71 -11.53 32.50
CA SER A 451 21.34 -11.06 31.28
C SER A 451 20.32 -10.67 30.19
N GLY A 452 19.02 -10.76 30.49
CA GLY A 452 17.95 -10.44 29.56
C GLY A 452 17.65 -11.55 28.54
N GLN A 453 18.25 -12.72 28.65
CA GLN A 453 17.99 -13.86 27.76
C GLN A 453 16.76 -14.64 28.22
N TYR A 454 16.02 -15.17 27.26
CA TYR A 454 14.88 -16.05 27.51
C TYR A 454 15.37 -17.48 27.82
N VAL A 455 14.95 -18.01 28.96
CA VAL A 455 15.34 -19.34 29.45
C VAL A 455 14.11 -20.16 29.70
N VAL A 456 14.09 -21.39 29.18
CA VAL A 456 13.02 -22.37 29.41
C VAL A 456 13.54 -23.46 30.34
N LYS A 457 12.81 -23.72 31.42
CA LYS A 457 13.03 -24.89 32.29
C LYS A 457 11.81 -25.83 32.19
N PHE A 458 12.04 -27.07 31.79
CA PHE A 458 11.00 -28.10 31.68
C PHE A 458 10.82 -28.89 32.98
N THR A 459 9.74 -29.66 33.08
CA THR A 459 9.41 -30.47 34.27
C THR A 459 10.36 -31.64 34.52
N ASP A 460 11.14 -32.05 33.52
CA ASP A 460 12.22 -33.05 33.65
C ASP A 460 13.58 -32.41 33.99
N ASP A 461 13.56 -31.15 34.45
CA ASP A 461 14.73 -30.32 34.75
C ASP A 461 15.65 -30.00 33.56
N THR A 462 15.26 -30.34 32.33
CA THR A 462 15.99 -29.88 31.14
C THR A 462 15.85 -28.37 30.97
N ILE A 463 16.94 -27.72 30.55
CA ILE A 463 17.01 -26.26 30.34
C ILE A 463 17.36 -25.99 28.88
N THR A 464 16.66 -25.04 28.26
CA THR A 464 16.92 -24.57 26.90
C THR A 464 16.90 -23.05 26.87
N TYR A 465 17.84 -22.46 26.15
CA TYR A 465 17.91 -21.02 25.94
C TYR A 465 17.26 -20.68 24.61
N ILE A 466 16.56 -19.54 24.55
CA ILE A 466 16.06 -18.99 23.29
C ILE A 466 17.07 -17.95 22.80
N ALA A 467 17.47 -18.08 21.54
CA ALA A 467 18.37 -17.12 20.88
C ALA A 467 17.73 -15.71 20.92
N PRO A 468 18.55 -14.65 21.03
CA PRO A 468 18.08 -13.29 21.33
C PRO A 468 17.03 -12.75 20.35
#